data_AF-A0A959IKF2-F1
#
_entry.id   AF-A0A959IKF2-F1
#
_cell.length_a   1.000
_cell.length_b   1.000
_cell.length_c   1.000
_cell.angle_alpha   90.00
_cell.angle_beta   90.00
_cell.angle_gamma   90.00
#
_symmetry.space_group_name_H-M   'P 1'
#
loop_
_entity.id
_entity.type
_entity.pdbx_description
1 polymer ?
#
loop_
_entity_poly.entity_id
_entity_poly.type
_entity_poly.pdbx_seq_one_letter_code
_entity_poly.pdbx_strand_id
1 'polypeptide(L)'
;MEKTNFTFVFPSNLMRAFGLMLLSVCWMGLQTASAQDEVVCPGQLNVSLQDGCEATLTLESAAPGFTGSATVVVEDGVGADNKIQGCGTYKYVVTDTQDPNNTCWGYVTAEDKAPPTLEFCPGTVSGWTTYDYGFQEFICDDIEKLLLDGVHTYKLDKNGNLIAGSFSSHQLAFLAKWVTGFAEFVDNCGDITVYVEDVVSYGYDKDCDDVVITRKFTARDACKGLLSPDICYQDIVIRKPTLEDVYCPKDAEISCEKAADEDFKLDAHGNPHPDETGYPWLYTAFDSDFDPENDDWLDYDHKVFLSAAYCNIAASYTDGERIVVCEGTYKIVRTWEILDWCSKEVYECKQIIKIGDSKPPKVKCEEVDYDNDGYADLRTYSTGP
;
A
#
# COMPACT_ATOMS: atom_id res chain seq x y z
N MET A 1 -23.40 27.80 -71.63
CA MET A 1 -23.64 26.34 -71.70
C MET A 1 -25.12 26.15 -71.91
N GLU A 2 -25.51 25.94 -73.16
CA GLU A 2 -26.90 25.76 -73.59
C GLU A 2 -27.45 24.42 -73.09
N LYS A 3 -28.70 24.44 -72.61
CA LYS A 3 -29.50 23.25 -72.30
C LYS A 3 -30.43 22.99 -73.48
N THR A 4 -30.28 21.87 -74.15
CA THR A 4 -31.19 21.40 -75.21
C THR A 4 -32.10 20.31 -74.65
N ASN A 5 -33.39 20.61 -74.56
CA ASN A 5 -34.47 19.63 -74.37
C ASN A 5 -34.91 19.12 -75.75
N PHE A 6 -35.01 17.80 -75.92
CA PHE A 6 -35.65 17.18 -77.08
C PHE A 6 -36.80 16.29 -76.62
N THR A 7 -38.00 16.65 -77.07
CA THR A 7 -39.24 15.88 -76.95
C THR A 7 -39.44 15.10 -78.24
N PHE A 8 -39.64 13.78 -78.18
CA PHE A 8 -40.03 12.99 -79.35
C PHE A 8 -41.44 12.44 -79.19
N VAL A 9 -42.30 12.85 -80.12
CA VAL A 9 -43.65 12.33 -80.37
C VAL A 9 -43.54 11.26 -81.44
N PHE A 10 -44.14 10.09 -81.24
CA PHE A 10 -44.30 9.08 -82.28
C PHE A 10 -45.78 8.91 -82.65
N PRO A 11 -46.14 8.91 -83.95
CA PRO A 11 -47.52 8.89 -84.40
C PRO A 11 -48.08 7.46 -84.52
N SER A 12 -49.41 7.41 -84.47
CA SER A 12 -50.28 6.25 -84.50
C SER A 12 -50.47 5.60 -85.88
N ASN A 13 -50.70 4.28 -85.84
CA ASN A 13 -51.45 3.42 -86.78
C ASN A 13 -50.84 3.09 -88.15
N LEU A 14 -50.48 1.82 -88.36
CA LEU A 14 -50.95 1.06 -89.52
C LEU A 14 -50.92 -0.47 -89.29
N MET A 15 -51.83 -1.12 -89.99
CA MET A 15 -52.42 -2.44 -89.80
C MET A 15 -51.66 -3.64 -90.41
N ARG A 16 -51.94 -4.81 -89.81
CA ARG A 16 -52.31 -6.13 -90.40
C ARG A 16 -51.26 -7.18 -90.82
N ALA A 17 -51.43 -8.32 -90.14
CA ALA A 17 -51.55 -9.71 -90.62
C ALA A 17 -50.27 -10.51 -90.91
N PHE A 18 -50.08 -11.61 -90.16
CA PHE A 18 -50.11 -13.00 -90.67
C PHE A 18 -49.85 -14.02 -89.53
N GLY A 19 -50.61 -15.13 -89.54
CA GLY A 19 -50.09 -16.44 -89.13
C GLY A 19 -50.37 -16.96 -87.71
N LEU A 20 -51.53 -17.60 -87.54
CA LEU A 20 -51.78 -18.59 -86.48
C LEU A 20 -50.78 -19.77 -86.59
N MET A 21 -50.08 -20.11 -85.50
CA MET A 21 -49.68 -21.49 -85.23
C MET A 21 -49.52 -21.75 -83.73
N LEU A 22 -50.29 -22.72 -83.24
CA LEU A 22 -50.29 -23.28 -81.90
C LEU A 22 -48.89 -23.78 -81.48
N LEU A 23 -48.47 -23.47 -80.24
CA LEU A 23 -47.59 -24.33 -79.44
C LEU A 23 -47.68 -23.95 -77.95
N SER A 24 -48.38 -24.81 -77.21
CA SER A 24 -48.13 -25.20 -75.81
C SER A 24 -47.42 -24.18 -74.91
N VAL A 25 -48.20 -23.38 -74.20
CA VAL A 25 -47.72 -22.60 -73.04
C VAL A 25 -47.37 -23.59 -71.93
N CYS A 26 -46.10 -23.96 -71.87
CA CYS A 26 -45.52 -24.55 -70.68
C CYS A 26 -45.46 -23.44 -69.63
N TRP A 27 -46.20 -23.62 -68.55
CA TRP A 27 -46.24 -22.74 -67.39
C TRP A 27 -44.88 -22.85 -66.67
N MET A 28 -43.85 -22.21 -67.21
CA MET A 28 -42.66 -21.87 -66.43
C MET A 28 -43.12 -20.80 -65.45
N GLY A 29 -43.33 -21.22 -64.20
CA GLY A 29 -43.44 -20.28 -63.10
C GLY A 29 -42.29 -19.31 -63.19
N LEU A 30 -42.60 -18.05 -63.39
CA LEU A 30 -41.70 -16.96 -63.07
C LEU A 30 -41.39 -17.15 -61.57
N GLN A 31 -40.23 -17.71 -61.26
CA GLN A 31 -39.60 -17.45 -59.99
C GLN A 31 -39.28 -15.96 -60.04
N THR A 32 -40.15 -15.15 -59.45
CA THR A 32 -39.75 -13.84 -58.97
C THR A 32 -38.60 -14.12 -58.01
N ALA A 33 -37.35 -13.96 -58.47
CA ALA A 33 -36.26 -13.76 -57.55
C ALA A 33 -36.65 -12.53 -56.72
N SER A 34 -37.06 -12.75 -55.48
CA SER A 34 -37.10 -11.66 -54.51
C SER A 34 -35.68 -11.11 -54.51
N ALA A 35 -35.52 -9.80 -54.65
CA ALA A 35 -34.26 -9.18 -54.28
C ALA A 35 -34.01 -9.61 -52.83
N GLN A 36 -33.05 -10.52 -52.61
CA GLN A 36 -32.59 -10.78 -51.26
C GLN A 36 -31.83 -9.52 -50.85
N ASP A 37 -32.27 -8.91 -49.76
CA ASP A 37 -31.53 -7.85 -49.10
C ASP A 37 -30.18 -8.44 -48.67
N GLU A 38 -29.10 -8.05 -49.33
CA GLU A 38 -27.74 -8.46 -48.99
C GLU A 38 -27.32 -7.78 -47.68
N VAL A 39 -26.77 -8.54 -46.72
CA VAL A 39 -26.26 -7.96 -45.47
C VAL A 39 -24.93 -7.27 -45.77
N VAL A 40 -24.85 -5.95 -45.58
CA VAL A 40 -23.63 -5.16 -45.79
C VAL A 40 -23.18 -4.51 -44.49
N CYS A 41 -21.96 -4.84 -44.06
CA CYS A 41 -21.37 -4.34 -42.82
C CYS A 41 -20.45 -3.13 -43.09
N PRO A 42 -20.48 -2.09 -42.25
CA PRO A 42 -19.41 -1.10 -42.19
C PRO A 42 -18.06 -1.77 -41.87
N GLY A 43 -16.97 -1.30 -42.48
CA GLY A 43 -15.64 -1.88 -42.23
C GLY A 43 -15.11 -1.60 -40.81
N GLN A 44 -15.47 -0.45 -40.24
CA GLN A 44 -15.07 -0.03 -38.90
C GLN A 44 -16.17 0.79 -38.22
N LEU A 45 -16.43 0.51 -36.95
CA LEU A 45 -17.35 1.22 -36.06
C LEU A 45 -16.63 1.63 -34.78
N ASN A 46 -17.10 2.70 -34.14
CA ASN A 46 -16.65 3.11 -32.81
C ASN A 46 -17.85 3.15 -31.88
N VAL A 47 -17.72 2.55 -30.69
CA VAL A 47 -18.74 2.60 -29.64
C VAL A 47 -18.10 3.08 -28.34
N SER A 48 -18.89 3.77 -27.52
CA SER A 48 -18.48 4.14 -26.17
C SER A 48 -19.11 3.18 -25.18
N LEU A 49 -18.30 2.66 -24.27
CA LEU A 49 -18.77 1.77 -23.21
C LEU A 49 -19.62 2.55 -22.21
N GLN A 50 -20.64 1.89 -21.68
CA GLN A 50 -21.54 2.44 -20.67
C GLN A 50 -21.32 1.76 -19.31
N ASP A 51 -22.24 1.99 -18.37
CA ASP A 51 -22.23 1.41 -17.04
C ASP A 51 -22.02 -0.12 -17.10
N GLY A 52 -21.00 -0.59 -16.37
CA GLY A 52 -20.62 -1.99 -16.37
C GLY A 52 -19.56 -2.37 -17.41
N CYS A 53 -18.98 -1.40 -18.15
CA CYS A 53 -17.95 -1.63 -19.17
C CYS A 53 -18.50 -2.47 -20.35
N GLU A 54 -19.80 -2.30 -20.65
CA GLU A 54 -20.47 -2.97 -21.75
C GLU A 54 -21.03 -1.98 -22.79
N ALA A 55 -21.12 -2.43 -24.04
CA ALA A 55 -21.94 -1.79 -25.07
C ALA A 55 -22.71 -2.85 -25.85
N THR A 56 -23.83 -2.48 -26.47
CA THR A 56 -24.60 -3.39 -27.33
C THR A 56 -24.50 -2.92 -28.77
N LEU A 57 -24.03 -3.79 -29.66
CA LEU A 57 -23.99 -3.55 -31.09
C LEU A 57 -25.36 -3.90 -31.68
N THR A 58 -26.13 -2.89 -32.08
CA THR A 58 -27.45 -3.07 -32.70
C THR A 58 -27.31 -3.47 -34.17
N LEU A 59 -28.28 -4.23 -34.69
CA LEU A 59 -28.33 -4.60 -36.11
C LEU A 59 -28.32 -3.37 -37.02
N GLU A 60 -29.04 -2.31 -36.65
CA GLU A 60 -29.06 -1.04 -37.40
C GLU A 60 -27.67 -0.41 -37.54
N SER A 61 -26.82 -0.55 -36.51
CA SER A 61 -25.44 -0.04 -36.55
C SER A 61 -24.51 -0.99 -37.31
N ALA A 62 -24.68 -2.30 -37.11
CA ALA A 62 -23.81 -3.35 -37.66
C ALA A 62 -24.03 -3.61 -39.15
N ALA A 63 -25.26 -3.45 -39.64
CA ALA A 63 -25.66 -3.62 -41.04
C ALA A 63 -26.72 -2.59 -41.43
N PRO A 64 -26.34 -1.31 -41.60
CA PRO A 64 -27.29 -0.23 -41.87
C PRO A 64 -27.99 -0.45 -43.21
N GLY A 65 -29.32 -0.37 -43.19
CA GLY A 65 -30.16 -0.55 -44.39
C GLY A 65 -30.64 -1.99 -44.63
N PHE A 66 -30.16 -2.98 -43.86
CA PHE A 66 -30.71 -4.33 -43.91
C PHE A 66 -32.08 -4.38 -43.21
N THR A 67 -33.13 -4.83 -43.91
CA THR A 67 -34.51 -4.85 -43.37
C THR A 67 -34.98 -6.23 -42.90
N GLY A 68 -34.18 -7.27 -43.13
CA GLY A 68 -34.44 -8.63 -42.67
C GLY A 68 -34.10 -8.86 -41.20
N SER A 69 -34.27 -10.11 -40.76
CA SER A 69 -33.86 -10.55 -39.42
C SER A 69 -32.45 -11.16 -39.50
N ALA A 70 -31.51 -10.64 -38.72
CA ALA A 70 -30.14 -11.16 -38.65
C ALA A 70 -29.67 -11.32 -37.20
N THR A 71 -28.69 -12.20 -37.00
CA THR A 71 -27.92 -12.28 -35.75
C THR A 71 -26.69 -11.39 -35.86
N VAL A 72 -26.36 -10.68 -34.77
CA VAL A 72 -25.11 -9.94 -34.62
C VAL A 72 -24.31 -10.65 -33.53
N VAL A 73 -23.07 -11.01 -33.85
CA VAL A 73 -22.16 -11.65 -32.90
C VAL A 73 -20.85 -10.86 -32.86
N VAL A 74 -20.42 -10.48 -31.68
CA VAL A 74 -19.12 -9.87 -31.42
C VAL A 74 -18.17 -10.95 -30.91
N GLU A 75 -16.98 -11.02 -31.49
CA GLU A 75 -15.90 -11.91 -31.07
C GLU A 75 -15.03 -11.20 -30.02
N ASP A 76 -15.57 -10.93 -28.83
CA ASP A 76 -14.85 -10.30 -27.71
C ASP A 76 -14.24 -11.27 -26.70
N GLY A 77 -14.47 -12.57 -26.91
CA GLY A 77 -14.00 -13.64 -26.04
C GLY A 77 -14.96 -13.98 -24.90
N VAL A 78 -16.11 -13.30 -24.80
CA VAL A 78 -17.13 -13.54 -23.77
C VAL A 78 -18.47 -13.83 -24.44
N GLY A 79 -18.73 -15.12 -24.64
CA GLY A 79 -19.98 -15.56 -25.27
C GLY A 79 -20.01 -15.31 -26.78
N ALA A 80 -21.17 -15.56 -27.37
CA ALA A 80 -21.42 -15.35 -28.79
C ALA A 80 -22.72 -14.55 -28.94
N ASP A 81 -22.68 -13.30 -28.51
CA ASP A 81 -23.82 -12.38 -28.49
C ASP A 81 -23.45 -11.03 -29.12
N ASN A 82 -24.37 -10.07 -29.06
CA ASN A 82 -24.17 -8.73 -29.62
C ASN A 82 -23.68 -7.72 -28.58
N LYS A 83 -23.21 -8.18 -27.42
CA LYS A 83 -22.61 -7.34 -26.40
C LYS A 83 -21.11 -7.23 -26.66
N ILE A 84 -20.55 -6.11 -26.23
CA ILE A 84 -19.13 -5.84 -26.26
C ILE A 84 -18.74 -5.60 -24.82
N GLN A 85 -17.84 -6.41 -24.28
CA GLN A 85 -17.45 -6.39 -22.87
C GLN A 85 -15.97 -6.04 -22.76
N GLY A 86 -15.70 -4.87 -22.20
CA GLY A 86 -14.37 -4.31 -22.14
C GLY A 86 -14.02 -3.40 -23.33
N CYS A 87 -12.93 -2.67 -23.15
CA CYS A 87 -12.37 -1.79 -24.16
C CYS A 87 -11.42 -2.58 -25.08
N GLY A 88 -11.41 -2.21 -26.36
CA GLY A 88 -10.61 -2.92 -27.34
C GLY A 88 -11.15 -2.77 -28.75
N THR A 89 -10.57 -3.52 -29.67
CA THR A 89 -11.11 -3.66 -31.03
C THR A 89 -11.49 -5.10 -31.27
N TYR A 90 -12.76 -5.31 -31.58
CA TYR A 90 -13.36 -6.62 -31.72
C TYR A 90 -13.89 -6.81 -33.14
N LYS A 91 -13.85 -8.04 -33.62
CA LYS A 91 -14.51 -8.41 -34.88
C LYS A 91 -15.98 -8.67 -34.59
N TYR A 92 -16.87 -8.17 -35.44
CA TYR A 92 -18.28 -8.55 -35.39
C TYR A 92 -18.71 -9.17 -36.70
N VAL A 93 -19.67 -10.08 -36.62
CA VAL A 93 -20.24 -10.81 -37.75
C VAL A 93 -21.75 -10.65 -37.70
N VAL A 94 -22.35 -10.33 -38.86
CA VAL A 94 -23.80 -10.27 -39.03
C VAL A 94 -24.19 -11.39 -39.99
N THR A 95 -25.19 -12.18 -39.63
CA THR A 95 -25.67 -13.30 -40.45
C THR A 95 -27.19 -13.24 -40.56
N ASP A 96 -27.72 -13.26 -41.79
CA ASP A 96 -29.15 -13.35 -42.04
C ASP A 96 -29.71 -14.66 -41.46
N THR A 97 -30.82 -14.56 -40.71
CA THR A 97 -31.49 -15.72 -40.11
C THR A 97 -32.20 -16.60 -41.13
N GLN A 98 -32.51 -16.08 -42.32
CA GLN A 98 -33.20 -16.80 -43.40
C GLN A 98 -32.23 -17.39 -44.42
N ASP A 99 -31.01 -16.85 -44.53
CA ASP A 99 -29.95 -17.35 -45.40
C ASP A 99 -28.59 -17.32 -44.70
N PRO A 100 -28.12 -18.46 -44.14
CA PRO A 100 -26.84 -18.54 -43.46
C PRO A 100 -25.61 -18.19 -44.32
N ASN A 101 -25.74 -18.15 -45.65
CA ASN A 101 -24.66 -17.74 -46.55
C ASN A 101 -24.62 -16.22 -46.78
N ASN A 102 -25.69 -15.50 -46.42
CA ASN A 102 -25.77 -14.04 -46.48
C ASN A 102 -25.20 -13.47 -45.18
N THR A 103 -23.88 -13.28 -45.16
CA THR A 103 -23.12 -12.83 -43.99
C THR A 103 -22.14 -11.73 -44.35
N CYS A 104 -21.93 -10.80 -43.43
CA CYS A 104 -20.87 -9.80 -43.52
C CYS A 104 -20.15 -9.68 -42.17
N TRP A 105 -19.01 -8.99 -42.19
CA TRP A 105 -18.22 -8.75 -40.99
C TRP A 105 -17.58 -7.37 -41.03
N GLY A 106 -17.20 -6.88 -39.85
CA GLY A 106 -16.48 -5.62 -39.67
C GLY A 106 -15.74 -5.61 -38.33
N TYR A 107 -15.13 -4.47 -38.01
CA TYR A 107 -14.50 -4.24 -36.70
C TYR A 107 -15.23 -3.16 -35.92
N VAL A 108 -15.34 -3.34 -34.61
CA VAL A 108 -15.86 -2.33 -33.68
C VAL A 108 -14.78 -2.01 -32.64
N THR A 109 -14.44 -0.74 -32.50
CA THR A 109 -13.57 -0.24 -31.43
C THR A 109 -14.44 0.27 -30.29
N ALA A 110 -14.38 -0.41 -29.16
CA ALA A 110 -15.03 -0.01 -27.92
C ALA A 110 -14.07 0.78 -27.06
N GLU A 111 -14.49 1.99 -26.71
CA GLU A 111 -13.69 2.95 -25.98
C GLU A 111 -14.38 3.34 -24.68
N ASP A 112 -13.62 3.37 -23.60
CA ASP A 112 -14.01 4.13 -22.43
C ASP A 112 -13.69 5.62 -22.64
N LYS A 113 -14.60 6.47 -22.16
CA LYS A 113 -14.51 7.94 -22.23
C LYS A 113 -14.71 8.60 -20.88
N ALA A 114 -15.05 7.84 -19.83
CA ALA A 114 -15.08 8.36 -18.48
C ALA A 114 -13.68 8.18 -17.87
N PRO A 115 -13.08 9.24 -17.28
CA PRO A 115 -11.89 9.04 -16.47
C PRO A 115 -12.27 8.51 -15.08
N PRO A 116 -11.32 7.89 -14.36
CA PRO A 116 -11.54 7.51 -12.97
C PRO A 116 -11.87 8.73 -12.11
N THR A 117 -12.68 8.53 -11.07
CA THR A 117 -13.06 9.58 -10.10
C THR A 117 -12.62 9.17 -8.70
N LEU A 118 -12.27 10.15 -7.86
CA LEU A 118 -11.82 9.90 -6.49
C LEU A 118 -13.00 9.51 -5.61
N GLU A 119 -12.93 8.33 -4.98
CA GLU A 119 -13.91 7.86 -4.00
C GLU A 119 -13.45 8.11 -2.57
N PHE A 120 -12.18 7.82 -2.27
CA PHE A 120 -11.60 8.00 -0.95
C PHE A 120 -10.20 8.58 -1.02
N CYS A 121 -9.91 9.56 -0.16
CA CYS A 121 -8.59 10.12 0.02
C CYS A 121 -8.19 10.02 1.50
N PRO A 122 -7.07 9.36 1.83
CA PRO A 122 -6.63 9.25 3.21
C PRO A 122 -6.27 10.63 3.77
N GLY A 123 -6.69 10.88 5.01
CA GLY A 123 -6.44 12.14 5.70
C GLY A 123 -5.00 12.27 6.20
N THR A 124 -4.70 13.42 6.80
CA THR A 124 -3.41 13.66 7.46
C THR A 124 -3.15 12.62 8.56
N VAL A 125 -1.91 12.14 8.62
CA VAL A 125 -1.46 11.19 9.65
C VAL A 125 -0.18 11.70 10.32
N SER A 126 -0.02 11.43 11.61
CA SER A 126 1.15 11.82 12.42
C SER A 126 1.68 10.68 13.27
N GLY A 127 1.19 9.46 13.05
CA GLY A 127 1.55 8.26 13.79
C GLY A 127 0.69 7.08 13.37
N TRP A 128 0.95 5.91 13.95
CA TRP A 128 0.15 4.71 13.75
C TRP A 128 0.12 3.85 15.02
N THR A 129 -0.88 2.98 15.10
CA THR A 129 -1.05 2.07 16.24
C THR A 129 -0.21 0.82 16.05
N THR A 130 0.78 0.64 16.91
CA THR A 130 1.65 -0.52 16.96
C THR A 130 1.01 -1.61 17.83
N TYR A 131 1.36 -2.87 17.58
CA TYR A 131 0.67 -4.02 18.19
C TYR A 131 0.83 -4.06 19.73
N ASP A 132 2.05 -3.79 20.23
CA ASP A 132 2.37 -3.90 21.66
C ASP A 132 2.55 -2.55 22.38
N TYR A 133 2.78 -1.46 21.65
CA TYR A 133 3.09 -0.14 22.24
C TYR A 133 1.99 0.90 22.02
N GLY A 134 0.88 0.54 21.36
CA GLY A 134 -0.23 1.46 21.11
C GLY A 134 0.09 2.52 20.06
N PHE A 135 -0.59 3.66 20.11
CA PHE A 135 -0.35 4.73 19.14
C PHE A 135 1.02 5.38 19.37
N GLN A 136 1.84 5.37 18.33
CA GLN A 136 3.17 5.99 18.31
C GLN A 136 3.23 7.04 17.23
N GLU A 137 3.72 8.22 17.58
CA GLU A 137 3.85 9.36 16.66
C GLU A 137 5.12 9.25 15.82
N PHE A 138 5.05 9.75 14.59
CA PHE A 138 6.21 9.83 13.72
C PHE A 138 7.14 10.92 14.21
N ILE A 139 8.39 10.55 14.45
CA ILE A 139 9.42 11.46 14.90
C ILE A 139 10.71 11.27 14.11
N CYS A 140 11.40 12.39 13.85
CA CYS A 140 12.80 12.43 13.46
C CYS A 140 13.19 11.53 12.26
N ASP A 141 13.82 10.38 12.52
CA ASP A 141 14.33 9.44 11.49
C ASP A 141 13.24 8.52 10.92
N ASP A 142 12.02 8.54 11.48
CA ASP A 142 10.86 7.83 10.91
C ASP A 142 10.57 8.23 9.47
N ILE A 143 10.98 9.45 9.08
CA ILE A 143 10.91 9.91 7.69
C ILE A 143 11.58 8.94 6.71
N GLU A 144 12.68 8.29 7.09
CA GLU A 144 13.42 7.37 6.22
C GLU A 144 12.60 6.11 5.88
N LYS A 145 11.69 5.72 6.78
CA LYS A 145 10.79 4.58 6.61
C LYS A 145 9.46 4.97 5.95
N LEU A 146 9.06 6.24 6.08
CA LEU A 146 7.82 6.79 5.52
C LEU A 146 7.96 7.27 4.09
N LEU A 147 9.10 7.89 3.75
CA LEU A 147 9.35 8.52 2.46
C LEU A 147 9.51 7.46 1.37
N LEU A 148 8.73 7.62 0.30
CA LEU A 148 8.87 6.82 -0.90
C LEU A 148 9.85 7.49 -1.88
N ASP A 149 10.84 6.73 -2.34
CA ASP A 149 11.78 7.21 -3.36
C ASP A 149 11.20 7.01 -4.77
N GLY A 150 10.88 8.12 -5.43
CA GLY A 150 10.34 8.14 -6.78
C GLY A 150 8.84 7.86 -6.86
N VAL A 151 8.40 7.38 -8.02
CA VAL A 151 6.97 7.13 -8.29
C VAL A 151 6.69 5.65 -8.15
N HIS A 152 5.71 5.32 -7.32
CA HIS A 152 5.20 3.97 -7.14
C HIS A 152 3.76 3.84 -7.62
N THR A 153 3.28 2.60 -7.76
CA THR A 153 1.93 2.33 -8.23
C THR A 153 1.26 1.20 -7.50
N TYR A 154 -0.07 1.20 -7.50
CA TYR A 154 -0.92 0.04 -7.22
C TYR A 154 -2.13 0.04 -8.16
N LYS A 155 -2.87 -1.07 -8.18
CA LYS A 155 -4.06 -1.19 -9.01
C LYS A 155 -5.32 -1.41 -8.19
N LEU A 156 -6.40 -0.80 -8.64
CA LEU A 156 -7.75 -1.01 -8.16
C LEU A 156 -8.59 -1.65 -9.26
N ASP A 157 -9.60 -2.43 -8.89
CA ASP A 157 -10.66 -2.78 -9.82
C ASP A 157 -11.57 -1.56 -10.08
N LYS A 158 -12.50 -1.68 -11.03
CA LYS A 158 -13.43 -0.61 -11.38
C LYS A 158 -14.24 -0.05 -10.20
N ASN A 159 -14.46 -0.85 -9.15
CA ASN A 159 -15.23 -0.45 -7.97
C ASN A 159 -14.32 0.08 -6.84
N GLY A 160 -13.05 0.39 -7.12
CA GLY A 160 -12.11 0.92 -6.12
C GLY A 160 -11.48 -0.13 -5.22
N ASN A 161 -11.77 -1.43 -5.40
CA ASN A 161 -11.16 -2.45 -4.55
C ASN A 161 -9.71 -2.70 -4.96
N LEU A 162 -8.81 -2.75 -3.97
CA LEU A 162 -7.41 -3.06 -4.19
C LEU A 162 -7.21 -4.45 -4.82
N ILE A 163 -6.53 -4.48 -5.97
CA ILE A 163 -6.10 -5.74 -6.59
C ILE A 163 -4.91 -6.28 -5.78
N ALA A 164 -5.08 -7.46 -5.18
CA ALA A 164 -4.08 -8.05 -4.31
C ALA A 164 -2.73 -8.26 -5.04
N GLY A 165 -1.65 -7.83 -4.39
CA GLY A 165 -0.29 -7.96 -4.92
C GLY A 165 0.06 -6.96 -6.04
N SER A 166 -0.78 -5.95 -6.29
CA SER A 166 -0.55 -4.97 -7.36
C SER A 166 0.43 -3.84 -7.01
N PHE A 167 0.85 -3.72 -5.74
CA PHE A 167 1.81 -2.71 -5.31
C PHE A 167 3.16 -2.89 -5.99
N SER A 168 3.75 -1.81 -6.48
CA SER A 168 5.06 -1.81 -7.14
C SER A 168 6.23 -1.96 -6.16
N SER A 169 6.03 -1.74 -4.87
CA SER A 169 7.07 -1.88 -3.84
C SER A 169 6.50 -2.45 -2.54
N HIS A 170 7.36 -3.18 -1.80
CA HIS A 170 7.01 -3.73 -0.48
C HIS A 170 6.78 -2.61 0.55
N GLN A 171 7.57 -1.54 0.51
CA GLN A 171 7.40 -0.38 1.39
C GLN A 171 6.04 0.28 1.20
N LEU A 172 5.65 0.59 -0.04
CA LEU A 172 4.32 1.16 -0.31
C LEU A 172 3.21 0.22 0.15
N ALA A 173 3.35 -1.09 -0.11
CA ALA A 173 2.36 -2.08 0.33
C ALA A 173 2.20 -2.11 1.85
N PHE A 174 3.29 -1.98 2.61
CA PHE A 174 3.29 -1.92 4.06
C PHE A 174 2.64 -0.62 4.55
N LEU A 175 3.11 0.53 4.05
CA LEU A 175 2.60 1.85 4.46
C LEU A 175 1.10 1.97 4.16
N ALA A 176 0.67 1.58 2.96
CA ALA A 176 -0.72 1.66 2.55
C ALA A 176 -1.67 0.82 3.40
N LYS A 177 -1.21 -0.35 3.88
CA LYS A 177 -2.06 -1.29 4.62
C LYS A 177 -2.13 -1.01 6.11
N TRP A 178 -1.03 -0.54 6.69
CA TRP A 178 -0.87 -0.53 8.15
C TRP A 178 -0.60 0.85 8.75
N VAL A 179 -0.08 1.79 7.96
CA VAL A 179 0.47 3.04 8.49
C VAL A 179 -0.30 4.26 7.99
N THR A 180 -0.25 4.54 6.69
CA THR A 180 -0.75 5.79 6.10
C THR A 180 -2.07 5.63 5.36
N GLY A 181 -2.47 4.40 4.99
CA GLY A 181 -3.63 4.19 4.11
C GLY A 181 -3.31 4.45 2.63
N PHE A 182 -4.31 4.28 1.77
CA PHE A 182 -4.23 4.51 0.32
C PHE A 182 -5.48 5.20 -0.21
N ALA A 183 -5.37 5.84 -1.37
CA ALA A 183 -6.50 6.48 -2.05
C ALA A 183 -7.30 5.47 -2.88
N GLU A 184 -8.62 5.62 -2.92
CA GLU A 184 -9.51 4.78 -3.72
C GLU A 184 -10.11 5.62 -4.84
N PHE A 185 -10.07 5.09 -6.04
CA PHE A 185 -10.66 5.67 -7.23
C PHE A 185 -11.61 4.64 -7.84
N VAL A 186 -12.72 5.10 -8.39
CA VAL A 186 -13.69 4.28 -9.11
C VAL A 186 -13.74 4.68 -10.56
N ASP A 187 -14.08 3.72 -11.40
CA ASP A 187 -14.28 3.94 -12.82
C ASP A 187 -15.47 3.11 -13.31
N ASN A 188 -16.08 3.54 -14.40
CA ASN A 188 -17.17 2.77 -15.01
C ASN A 188 -16.61 1.50 -15.72
N CYS A 189 -15.30 1.45 -16.00
CA CYS A 189 -14.69 0.43 -16.83
C CYS A 189 -13.22 0.16 -16.51
N GLY A 190 -12.85 -1.13 -16.50
CA GLY A 190 -11.47 -1.58 -16.39
C GLY A 190 -10.82 -1.41 -15.02
N ASP A 191 -9.54 -1.80 -14.95
CA ASP A 191 -8.71 -1.59 -13.78
C ASP A 191 -8.17 -0.16 -13.77
N ILE A 192 -7.87 0.35 -12.59
CA ILE A 192 -7.34 1.69 -12.39
C ILE A 192 -5.92 1.55 -11.87
N THR A 193 -4.96 2.21 -12.50
CA THR A 193 -3.59 2.32 -12.00
C THR A 193 -3.45 3.64 -11.24
N VAL A 194 -3.16 3.54 -9.94
CA VAL A 194 -2.88 4.70 -9.09
C VAL A 194 -1.38 4.89 -8.98
N TYR A 195 -0.92 6.12 -9.17
CA TYR A 195 0.46 6.57 -9.03
C TYR A 195 0.59 7.35 -7.73
N VAL A 196 1.63 7.04 -6.97
CA VAL A 196 1.96 7.63 -5.68
C VAL A 196 3.33 8.29 -5.78
N GLU A 197 3.41 9.57 -5.43
CA GLU A 197 4.66 10.33 -5.38
C GLU A 197 4.69 11.20 -4.13
N ASP A 198 5.87 11.31 -3.51
CA ASP A 198 6.07 12.07 -2.29
C ASP A 198 6.86 13.35 -2.55
N VAL A 199 6.51 14.42 -1.84
CA VAL A 199 7.29 15.66 -1.77
C VAL A 199 7.52 16.00 -0.31
N VAL A 200 8.78 16.24 0.07
CA VAL A 200 9.15 16.63 1.43
C VAL A 200 9.19 18.15 1.56
N SER A 201 8.56 18.66 2.61
CA SER A 201 8.65 20.05 3.04
C SER A 201 9.23 20.13 4.45
N TYR A 202 10.27 20.97 4.60
CA TYR A 202 10.86 21.28 5.89
C TYR A 202 10.34 22.64 6.37
N GLY A 203 10.22 22.81 7.70
CA GLY A 203 9.97 24.12 8.29
C GLY A 203 11.13 25.11 8.10
N TYR A 204 11.01 26.27 8.74
CA TYR A 204 12.02 27.33 8.68
C TYR A 204 13.32 26.90 9.36
N ASP A 205 13.21 26.29 10.55
CA ASP A 205 14.30 25.64 11.23
C ASP A 205 14.20 24.12 11.04
N LYS A 206 14.92 23.59 10.06
CA LYS A 206 14.96 22.14 9.77
C LYS A 206 15.29 21.25 10.98
N ASP A 207 15.96 21.79 11.99
CA ASP A 207 16.38 21.03 13.16
C ASP A 207 15.30 21.01 14.24
N CYS A 208 14.36 21.98 14.23
CA CYS A 208 13.36 22.18 15.28
C CYS A 208 11.90 22.20 14.82
N ASP A 209 11.65 22.41 13.54
CA ASP A 209 10.32 22.40 12.97
C ASP A 209 9.98 20.99 12.45
N ASP A 210 8.68 20.71 12.44
CA ASP A 210 8.13 19.48 11.88
C ASP A 210 8.47 19.35 10.39
N VAL A 211 8.61 18.10 9.96
CA VAL A 211 8.79 17.73 8.56
C VAL A 211 7.50 17.16 8.04
N VAL A 212 7.07 17.59 6.86
CA VAL A 212 5.84 17.10 6.23
C VAL A 212 6.18 16.40 4.93
N ILE A 213 5.77 15.14 4.79
CA ILE A 213 5.71 14.48 3.48
C ILE A 213 4.31 14.70 2.93
N THR A 214 4.19 15.45 1.83
CA THR A 214 2.94 15.52 1.07
C THR A 214 2.95 14.42 0.03
N ARG A 215 2.18 13.36 0.29
CA ARG A 215 1.96 12.23 -0.60
C ARG A 215 0.82 12.54 -1.56
N LYS A 216 1.10 12.44 -2.85
CA LYS A 216 0.16 12.73 -3.94
C LYS A 216 -0.24 11.44 -4.64
N PHE A 217 -1.55 11.27 -4.83
CA PHE A 217 -2.16 10.16 -5.56
C PHE A 217 -2.81 10.68 -6.85
N THR A 218 -2.49 10.05 -7.98
CA THR A 218 -3.17 10.29 -9.27
C THR A 218 -3.56 8.97 -9.90
N ALA A 219 -4.69 8.92 -10.61
CA ALA A 219 -5.22 7.67 -11.17
C ALA A 219 -5.34 7.73 -12.70
N ARG A 220 -5.11 6.58 -13.34
CA ARG A 220 -5.37 6.37 -14.77
C ARG A 220 -6.16 5.10 -15.01
N ASP A 221 -7.10 5.14 -15.94
CA ASP A 221 -7.78 3.93 -16.41
C ASP A 221 -6.80 3.01 -17.17
N ALA A 222 -7.14 1.73 -17.29
CA ALA A 222 -6.37 0.76 -18.09
C ALA A 222 -6.68 0.80 -19.61
N CYS A 223 -7.80 1.39 -20.01
CA CYS A 223 -8.33 1.35 -21.37
C CYS A 223 -7.63 2.32 -22.33
N LYS A 224 -7.67 3.61 -21.99
CA LYS A 224 -7.07 4.72 -22.75
C LYS A 224 -6.03 5.49 -21.95
N GLY A 225 -5.82 5.12 -20.68
CA GLY A 225 -4.94 5.85 -19.78
C GLY A 225 -5.48 7.25 -19.47
N LEU A 226 -6.80 7.45 -19.49
CA LEU A 226 -7.39 8.74 -19.14
C LEU A 226 -6.99 9.07 -17.71
N LEU A 227 -6.49 10.28 -17.52
CA LEU A 227 -6.08 10.76 -16.20
C LEU A 227 -7.33 11.22 -15.45
N SER A 228 -7.47 10.78 -14.21
CA SER A 228 -8.47 11.32 -13.30
C SER A 228 -8.34 12.84 -13.19
N PRO A 229 -9.44 13.61 -13.26
CA PRO A 229 -9.40 15.04 -12.98
C PRO A 229 -9.14 15.32 -11.48
N ASP A 230 -9.41 14.35 -10.62
CA ASP A 230 -9.23 14.45 -9.18
C ASP A 230 -7.79 14.06 -8.79
N ILE A 231 -7.23 14.80 -7.83
CA ILE A 231 -5.94 14.51 -7.24
C ILE A 231 -6.14 14.45 -5.74
N CYS A 232 -5.65 13.37 -5.12
CA CYS A 232 -5.67 13.23 -3.67
C CYS A 232 -4.31 13.58 -3.10
N TYR A 233 -4.31 14.36 -2.01
CA TYR A 233 -3.14 14.75 -1.26
C TYR A 233 -3.30 14.29 0.19
N GLN A 234 -2.28 13.65 0.73
CA GLN A 234 -2.16 13.28 2.13
C GLN A 234 -0.91 13.93 2.70
N ASP A 235 -1.04 14.59 3.84
CA ASP A 235 0.12 15.04 4.61
C ASP A 235 0.47 14.00 5.69
N ILE A 236 1.74 13.62 5.74
CA ILE A 236 2.33 12.78 6.78
C ILE A 236 3.23 13.70 7.59
N VAL A 237 2.87 13.94 8.85
CA VAL A 237 3.55 14.89 9.73
C VAL A 237 4.52 14.14 10.62
N ILE A 238 5.80 14.48 10.53
CA ILE A 238 6.88 13.96 11.36
C ILE A 238 7.30 15.10 12.29
N ARG A 239 7.00 14.96 13.59
CA ARG A 239 7.30 16.02 14.56
C ARG A 239 8.67 15.87 15.19
N LYS A 240 9.11 16.92 15.86
CA LYS A 240 10.25 16.84 16.80
C LYS A 240 9.78 16.36 18.18
N PRO A 241 10.53 15.51 18.89
CA PRO A 241 10.24 15.12 20.26
C PRO A 241 10.38 16.31 21.20
N THR A 242 9.65 16.25 22.30
CA THR A 242 9.70 17.19 23.41
C THR A 242 10.19 16.47 24.66
N LEU A 243 10.45 17.20 25.74
CA LEU A 243 10.85 16.60 27.02
C LEU A 243 9.76 15.70 27.63
N GLU A 244 8.49 15.85 27.22
CA GLU A 244 7.39 14.99 27.68
C GLU A 244 7.46 13.57 27.09
N ASP A 245 8.15 13.40 25.96
CA ASP A 245 8.35 12.11 25.30
C ASP A 245 9.45 11.27 25.97
N VAL A 246 10.25 11.88 26.86
CA VAL A 246 11.43 11.24 27.44
C VAL A 246 11.08 10.49 28.72
N TYR A 247 11.41 9.21 28.72
CA TYR A 247 11.35 8.33 29.87
C TYR A 247 12.72 8.22 30.54
N CYS A 248 12.72 8.33 31.87
CA CYS A 248 13.92 8.17 32.67
C CYS A 248 14.27 6.70 32.87
N PRO A 249 15.57 6.37 32.98
CA PRO A 249 15.99 5.01 33.26
C PRO A 249 15.53 4.62 34.67
N LYS A 250 15.18 3.35 34.84
CA LYS A 250 14.81 2.79 36.14
C LYS A 250 16.03 2.70 37.05
N ASP A 251 15.80 2.66 38.35
CA ASP A 251 16.84 2.33 39.33
C ASP A 251 17.52 1.00 38.98
N ALA A 252 18.83 0.95 39.16
CA ALA A 252 19.64 -0.22 38.85
C ALA A 252 20.12 -0.92 40.13
N GLU A 253 19.97 -2.23 40.19
CA GLU A 253 20.53 -3.08 41.25
C GLU A 253 21.48 -4.10 40.63
N ILE A 254 22.75 -4.03 41.02
CA ILE A 254 23.84 -4.80 40.43
C ILE A 254 24.53 -5.58 41.55
N SER A 255 24.76 -6.87 41.33
CA SER A 255 25.44 -7.70 42.32
C SER A 255 26.93 -7.35 42.39
N CYS A 256 27.56 -7.52 43.56
CA CYS A 256 29.02 -7.38 43.69
C CYS A 256 29.79 -8.31 42.74
N GLU A 257 29.25 -9.51 42.45
CA GLU A 257 29.83 -10.44 41.49
C GLU A 257 29.77 -9.89 40.06
N LYS A 258 28.61 -9.35 39.63
CA LYS A 258 28.47 -8.74 38.31
C LYS A 258 29.40 -7.52 38.18
N ALA A 259 29.47 -6.69 39.22
CA ALA A 259 30.34 -5.51 39.22
C ALA A 259 31.85 -5.85 39.26
N ALA A 260 32.21 -7.10 39.55
CA ALA A 260 33.59 -7.60 39.55
C ALA A 260 33.96 -8.34 38.26
N ASP A 261 33.01 -8.49 37.33
CA ASP A 261 33.25 -9.07 36.01
C ASP A 261 34.19 -8.17 35.19
N GLU A 262 35.07 -8.78 34.40
CA GLU A 262 36.00 -8.05 33.53
C GLU A 262 35.28 -7.33 32.39
N ASP A 263 34.12 -7.84 31.97
CA ASP A 263 33.29 -7.24 30.92
C ASP A 263 32.37 -6.12 31.46
N PHE A 264 32.33 -5.91 32.78
CA PHE A 264 31.49 -4.89 33.38
C PHE A 264 31.98 -3.48 33.03
N LYS A 265 31.13 -2.70 32.36
CA LYS A 265 31.52 -1.38 31.88
C LYS A 265 31.49 -0.33 32.99
N LEU A 266 32.62 0.37 33.13
CA LEU A 266 32.78 1.51 34.02
C LEU A 266 33.00 2.80 33.22
N ASP A 267 32.54 3.92 33.77
CA ASP A 267 32.83 5.24 33.24
C ASP A 267 34.23 5.74 33.65
N ALA A 268 34.58 6.95 33.22
CA ALA A 268 35.88 7.58 33.51
C ALA A 268 36.13 7.81 35.01
N HIS A 269 35.08 7.81 35.84
CA HIS A 269 35.15 7.96 37.29
C HIS A 269 35.10 6.60 38.01
N GLY A 270 35.08 5.49 37.26
CA GLY A 270 35.03 4.13 37.77
C GLY A 270 33.66 3.72 38.30
N ASN A 271 32.59 4.46 37.98
CA ASN A 271 31.21 4.10 38.33
C ASN A 271 30.57 3.26 37.23
N PRO A 272 29.48 2.50 37.50
CA PRO A 272 28.76 1.74 36.48
C PRO A 272 28.37 2.59 35.28
N HIS A 273 28.81 2.22 34.09
CA HIS A 273 28.47 2.93 32.86
C HIS A 273 26.95 2.84 32.60
N PRO A 274 26.32 3.84 31.97
CA PRO A 274 24.91 3.75 31.58
C PRO A 274 24.55 2.53 30.71
N ASP A 275 25.50 1.95 29.98
CA ASP A 275 25.32 0.66 29.28
C ASP A 275 24.90 -0.48 30.23
N GLU A 276 25.29 -0.41 31.51
CA GLU A 276 24.95 -1.40 32.54
C GLU A 276 23.69 -1.02 33.33
N THR A 277 23.29 0.25 33.31
CA THR A 277 22.23 0.80 34.17
C THR A 277 21.03 1.35 33.40
N GLY A 278 21.13 1.50 32.08
CA GLY A 278 20.16 2.15 31.21
C GLY A 278 20.40 3.65 31.01
N TYR A 279 19.95 4.13 29.86
CA TYR A 279 19.87 5.54 29.47
C TYR A 279 18.43 6.05 29.55
N PRO A 280 18.20 7.37 29.61
CA PRO A 280 16.93 7.96 29.20
C PRO A 280 16.59 7.54 27.77
N TRP A 281 15.30 7.43 27.46
CA TRP A 281 14.85 6.91 26.17
C TRP A 281 13.50 7.50 25.79
N LEU A 282 13.10 7.39 24.53
CA LEU A 282 11.80 7.82 24.02
C LEU A 282 11.25 6.80 23.03
N TYR A 283 9.94 6.84 22.78
CA TYR A 283 9.33 5.96 21.78
C TYR A 283 9.40 6.55 20.37
N THR A 284 9.53 5.69 19.37
CA THR A 284 9.41 5.98 17.93
C THR A 284 8.32 5.11 17.30
N ALA A 285 7.76 5.58 16.18
CA ALA A 285 6.73 4.84 15.44
C ALA A 285 7.27 3.55 14.79
N PHE A 286 8.55 3.51 14.47
CA PHE A 286 9.17 2.36 13.84
C PHE A 286 10.34 1.85 14.65
N ASP A 287 10.71 0.61 14.38
CA ASP A 287 11.84 0.00 15.05
C ASP A 287 13.15 0.78 14.81
N SER A 288 13.85 1.11 15.90
CA SER A 288 14.95 2.07 15.87
C SER A 288 16.25 1.49 15.33
N ASP A 289 16.41 0.18 15.42
CA ASP A 289 17.57 -0.60 15.01
C ASP A 289 17.24 -1.64 13.93
N PHE A 290 16.13 -1.45 13.20
CA PHE A 290 15.67 -2.31 12.11
C PHE A 290 16.84 -2.75 11.19
N ASP A 291 17.28 -3.98 11.38
CA ASP A 291 18.25 -4.66 10.53
C ASP A 291 17.51 -5.66 9.63
N PRO A 292 17.27 -5.32 8.34
CA PRO A 292 16.51 -6.19 7.46
C PRO A 292 17.12 -7.59 7.25
N GLU A 293 18.38 -7.82 7.64
CA GLU A 293 19.06 -9.12 7.53
C GLU A 293 19.06 -9.93 8.84
N ASN A 294 19.02 -9.29 10.01
CA ASN A 294 19.25 -9.95 11.30
C ASN A 294 18.14 -9.74 12.34
N ASP A 295 17.16 -8.90 12.04
CA ASP A 295 16.10 -8.54 12.97
C ASP A 295 15.04 -9.66 13.10
N ASP A 296 14.76 -10.06 14.34
CA ASP A 296 13.73 -11.03 14.75
C ASP A 296 12.50 -10.24 15.22
N TRP A 297 11.31 -10.80 15.03
CA TRP A 297 10.06 -10.29 15.62
C TRP A 297 10.11 -10.08 17.14
N LEU A 298 11.09 -10.67 17.84
CA LEU A 298 11.36 -10.48 19.27
C LEU A 298 12.23 -9.25 19.61
N ASP A 299 12.92 -8.66 18.64
CA ASP A 299 13.87 -7.55 18.83
C ASP A 299 13.29 -6.18 18.46
N TYR A 300 11.99 -6.14 18.12
CA TYR A 300 11.27 -4.92 17.78
C TYR A 300 11.18 -3.97 18.99
N ASP A 301 12.19 -3.11 19.17
CA ASP A 301 12.21 -2.09 20.21
C ASP A 301 11.95 -0.71 19.60
N HIS A 302 10.72 -0.27 19.77
CA HIS A 302 10.26 1.09 19.46
C HIS A 302 10.91 2.15 20.37
N LYS A 303 12.03 1.87 21.05
CA LYS A 303 12.70 2.77 21.97
C LYS A 303 14.03 3.22 21.41
N VAL A 304 14.21 4.53 21.33
CA VAL A 304 15.52 5.13 21.10
C VAL A 304 16.15 5.48 22.45
N PHE A 305 17.31 4.91 22.75
CA PHE A 305 18.11 5.27 23.92
C PHE A 305 18.96 6.52 23.65
N LEU A 306 18.91 7.49 24.56
CA LEU A 306 19.67 8.74 24.51
C LEU A 306 21.13 8.53 24.97
N SER A 307 21.81 7.56 24.37
CA SER A 307 23.27 7.35 24.51
C SER A 307 24.08 8.35 23.68
N ALA A 308 23.45 8.90 22.64
CA ALA A 308 23.88 10.06 21.90
C ALA A 308 22.71 11.05 21.78
N ALA A 309 22.97 12.23 21.20
CA ALA A 309 21.90 13.14 20.84
C ALA A 309 21.03 12.49 19.76
N TYR A 310 19.71 12.47 20.00
CA TYR A 310 18.72 12.02 19.03
C TYR A 310 17.80 13.18 18.70
N CYS A 311 17.75 13.53 17.42
CA CYS A 311 16.95 14.64 16.93
C CYS A 311 17.32 15.94 17.62
N ASN A 312 16.42 16.57 18.39
CA ASN A 312 16.64 17.77 19.20
C ASN A 312 16.91 17.52 20.69
N ILE A 313 17.00 16.25 21.10
CA ILE A 313 17.14 15.85 22.49
C ILE A 313 18.53 15.27 22.73
N ALA A 314 19.18 15.72 23.80
CA ALA A 314 20.44 15.13 24.27
C ALA A 314 20.36 14.87 25.76
N ALA A 315 20.95 13.77 26.20
CA ALA A 315 21.09 13.44 27.61
C ALA A 315 22.56 13.47 28.03
N SER A 316 22.80 13.94 29.25
CA SER A 316 24.07 13.79 29.95
C SER A 316 23.81 13.43 31.41
N TYR A 317 24.83 12.99 32.15
CA TYR A 317 24.65 12.63 33.54
C TYR A 317 25.80 13.11 34.42
N THR A 318 25.49 13.27 35.70
CA THR A 318 26.49 13.44 36.76
C THR A 318 26.21 12.45 37.89
N ASP A 319 27.26 11.83 38.38
CA ASP A 319 27.17 10.90 39.52
C ASP A 319 27.53 11.63 40.82
N GLY A 320 26.67 11.47 41.82
CA GLY A 320 26.97 11.89 43.17
C GLY A 320 28.04 11.02 43.84
N GLU A 321 28.54 11.48 44.99
CA GLU A 321 29.48 10.74 45.83
C GLU A 321 28.95 9.36 46.21
N ARG A 322 29.85 8.36 46.25
CA ARG A 322 29.49 6.99 46.64
C ARG A 322 29.09 6.93 48.10
N ILE A 323 27.89 6.45 48.35
CA ILE A 323 27.39 6.18 49.70
C ILE A 323 27.78 4.73 50.04
N VAL A 324 28.92 4.57 50.71
CA VAL A 324 29.43 3.26 51.13
C VAL A 324 28.59 2.70 52.28
N VAL A 325 28.12 1.47 52.12
CA VAL A 325 27.36 0.75 53.14
C VAL A 325 28.27 -0.23 53.88
N CYS A 326 29.00 -1.06 53.13
CA CYS A 326 30.04 -1.95 53.61
C CYS A 326 31.03 -2.26 52.48
N GLU A 327 32.02 -3.12 52.73
CA GLU A 327 33.02 -3.50 51.73
C GLU A 327 32.35 -4.04 50.46
N GLY A 328 32.68 -3.44 49.31
CA GLY A 328 32.09 -3.78 48.01
C GLY A 328 30.66 -3.29 47.78
N THR A 329 29.95 -2.81 48.80
CA THR A 329 28.53 -2.37 48.69
C THR A 329 28.40 -0.86 48.81
N TYR A 330 27.86 -0.22 47.77
CA TYR A 330 27.66 1.22 47.76
C TYR A 330 26.44 1.62 46.92
N LYS A 331 25.99 2.86 47.11
CA LYS A 331 24.94 3.48 46.29
C LYS A 331 25.46 4.74 45.62
N ILE A 332 24.96 5.00 44.42
CA ILE A 332 25.17 6.23 43.66
C ILE A 332 23.79 6.81 43.34
N VAL A 333 23.65 8.13 43.47
CA VAL A 333 22.53 8.87 42.91
C VAL A 333 23.04 9.55 41.65
N ARG A 334 22.63 9.02 40.49
CA ARG A 334 22.91 9.60 39.18
C ARG A 334 21.83 10.62 38.85
N THR A 335 22.23 11.82 38.44
CA THR A 335 21.32 12.86 37.96
C THR A 335 21.51 12.97 36.44
N TRP A 336 20.45 12.69 35.70
CA TRP A 336 20.37 12.89 34.26
C TRP A 336 19.90 14.31 33.98
N GLU A 337 20.64 15.02 33.12
CA GLU A 337 20.27 16.31 32.55
C GLU A 337 19.91 16.08 31.08
N ILE A 338 18.63 16.26 30.75
CA ILE A 338 18.08 16.06 29.40
C ILE A 338 17.74 17.42 28.82
N LEU A 339 18.41 17.80 27.74
CA LEU A 339 18.25 19.07 27.05
C LEU A 339 17.40 18.88 25.79
N ASP A 340 16.38 19.71 25.65
CA ASP A 340 15.76 20.00 24.35
C ASP A 340 16.32 21.34 23.86
N TRP A 341 17.15 21.31 22.82
CA TRP A 341 17.74 22.55 22.31
C TRP A 341 16.80 23.35 21.42
N CYS A 342 15.62 22.87 21.07
CA CYS A 342 14.62 23.65 20.35
C CYS A 342 13.86 24.57 21.32
N SER A 343 13.38 24.01 22.43
CA SER A 343 12.75 24.79 23.51
C SER A 343 13.75 25.50 24.43
N LYS A 344 15.02 25.05 24.46
CA LYS A 344 16.06 25.45 25.44
C LYS A 344 15.73 25.06 26.87
N GLU A 345 14.83 24.11 27.05
CA GLU A 345 14.44 23.59 28.36
C GLU A 345 15.32 22.40 28.76
N VAL A 346 15.46 22.21 30.07
CA VAL A 346 16.18 21.07 30.65
C VAL A 346 15.25 20.34 31.60
N TYR A 347 15.16 19.03 31.42
CA TYR A 347 14.48 18.11 32.32
C TYR A 347 15.52 17.31 33.09
N GLU A 348 15.39 17.30 34.42
CA GLU A 348 16.26 16.54 35.30
C GLU A 348 15.52 15.35 35.91
N CYS A 349 16.15 14.18 35.89
CA CYS A 349 15.66 13.06 36.69
C CYS A 349 16.78 12.25 37.34
N LYS A 350 16.42 11.58 38.44
CA LYS A 350 17.36 10.87 39.29
C LYS A 350 17.20 9.37 39.15
N GLN A 351 18.32 8.69 39.07
CA GLN A 351 18.42 7.24 39.05
C GLN A 351 19.27 6.78 40.24
N ILE A 352 18.77 5.82 41.01
CA ILE A 352 19.53 5.21 42.10
C ILE A 352 20.19 3.93 41.58
N ILE A 353 21.51 3.87 41.71
CA ILE A 353 22.31 2.70 41.35
C ILE A 353 22.83 2.07 42.64
N LYS A 354 22.54 0.79 42.86
CA LYS A 354 22.97 0.03 44.05
C LYS A 354 23.88 -1.10 43.62
N ILE A 355 25.10 -1.11 44.16
CA ILE A 355 26.00 -2.27 44.11
C ILE A 355 25.91 -2.97 45.46
N GLY A 356 25.62 -4.26 45.47
CA GLY A 356 25.56 -5.02 46.73
C GLY A 356 25.55 -6.53 46.55
N ASP A 357 25.73 -7.25 47.66
CA ASP A 357 25.62 -8.70 47.66
C ASP A 357 24.15 -9.13 47.65
N SER A 358 23.75 -9.85 46.61
CA SER A 358 22.41 -10.45 46.49
C SER A 358 22.43 -11.96 46.76
N LYS A 359 23.59 -12.56 47.06
CA LYS A 359 23.71 -13.99 47.32
C LYS A 359 23.59 -14.28 48.82
N PRO A 360 22.84 -15.33 49.21
CA PRO A 360 22.82 -15.77 50.59
C PRO A 360 24.18 -16.38 50.97
N PRO A 361 24.58 -16.27 52.26
CA PRO A 361 25.80 -16.92 52.73
C PRO A 361 25.67 -18.45 52.59
N LYS A 362 26.70 -19.09 52.02
CA LYS A 362 26.79 -20.55 52.00
C LYS A 362 27.33 -21.03 53.34
N VAL A 363 26.46 -21.62 54.16
CA VAL A 363 26.89 -22.30 55.39
C VAL A 363 27.52 -23.63 55.00
N LYS A 364 28.83 -23.74 55.15
CA LYS A 364 29.52 -25.03 55.13
C LYS A 364 29.58 -25.55 56.55
N CYS A 365 28.81 -26.59 56.84
CA CYS A 365 28.99 -27.35 58.07
C CYS A 365 30.23 -28.24 57.88
N GLU A 366 31.20 -28.17 58.79
CA GLU A 366 32.21 -29.22 58.86
C GLU A 366 31.51 -30.50 59.33
N GLU A 367 31.59 -31.53 58.50
CA GLU A 367 31.24 -32.88 58.85
C GLU A 367 32.23 -33.34 59.92
N VAL A 368 31.70 -33.71 61.08
CA VAL A 368 32.49 -34.28 62.16
C VAL A 368 32.29 -35.78 62.04
N ASP A 369 33.38 -36.53 61.99
CA ASP A 369 33.37 -37.99 61.99
C ASP A 369 34.10 -38.39 63.28
N TYR A 370 33.34 -38.57 64.36
CA TYR A 370 33.87 -38.81 65.70
C TYR A 370 34.48 -40.20 65.83
N ASP A 371 34.02 -41.18 65.04
CA ASP A 371 34.50 -42.56 65.06
C ASP A 371 35.41 -42.92 63.87
N ASN A 372 35.63 -41.98 62.96
CA ASN A 372 36.52 -42.03 61.82
C ASN A 372 36.18 -43.19 60.87
N ASP A 373 34.89 -43.47 60.70
CA ASP A 373 34.36 -44.54 59.84
C ASP A 373 34.14 -44.11 58.38
N GLY A 374 34.38 -42.83 58.08
CA GLY A 374 34.22 -42.23 56.77
C GLY A 374 32.82 -41.69 56.48
N TYR A 375 31.92 -41.68 57.46
CA TYR A 375 30.60 -41.09 57.39
C TYR A 375 30.47 -39.89 58.36
N ALA A 376 29.62 -38.92 58.01
CA ALA A 376 29.40 -37.75 58.84
C ALA A 376 28.50 -38.07 60.05
N ASP A 377 28.96 -37.73 61.25
CA ASP A 377 28.18 -37.84 62.48
C ASP A 377 27.28 -36.62 62.74
N LEU A 378 26.22 -36.87 63.51
CA LEU A 378 25.42 -35.82 64.13
C LEU A 378 26.25 -35.09 65.20
N ARG A 379 26.39 -33.76 65.06
CA ARG A 379 27.05 -32.93 66.09
C ARG A 379 26.32 -33.06 67.42
N THR A 380 26.95 -33.76 68.37
CA THR A 380 26.49 -33.84 69.75
C THR A 380 27.27 -32.82 70.59
N TYR A 381 26.54 -31.89 71.22
CA TYR A 381 27.12 -30.97 72.19
C TYR A 381 26.84 -31.50 73.59
N SER A 382 27.85 -31.50 74.46
CA SER A 382 27.67 -31.87 75.87
C SER A 382 26.73 -30.89 76.55
N THR A 383 25.67 -31.39 77.19
CA THR A 383 24.75 -30.61 78.04
C THR A 383 25.10 -30.70 79.53
N GLY A 384 26.30 -31.18 79.86
CA GLY A 384 26.81 -31.23 81.24
C GLY A 384 27.44 -29.90 81.68
N PRO A 385 27.30 -29.51 82.97
CA PRO A 385 27.92 -28.30 83.53
C PRO A 385 29.45 -28.33 83.55
#